data_AF-A0A2U1QLG2-F1
#
_entry.id   AF-A0A2U1QLG2-F1
#
_cell.length_a   1.000
_cell.length_b   1.000
_cell.length_c   1.000
_cell.angle_alpha   90.00
_cell.angle_beta   90.00
_cell.angle_gamma   90.00
#
_symmetry.space_group_name_H-M   'P 1'
#
loop_
_entity.id
_entity.type
_entity.pdbx_description
1 polymer ?
#
loop_
_entity_poly.entity_id
_entity_poly.type
_entity_poly.pdbx_seq_one_letter_code
_entity_poly.pdbx_strand_id
1 'polypeptide(L)'
;MDGLVRLLELAYSARSVFVVDVMCLDFEREVQEERGWFSFLHGWCVHVADRVAYFDAIIQELEFCSSDMFVAQLVVELRSGDGVVLADSIMYFKAIRDFEAEKLANMQLFLDASAVHLGRRMQFLARFNAM
;
A
#
# COMPACT_ATOMS: atom_id res chain seq x y z
N MET A 1 32.88 -11.15 -9.20
CA MET A 1 32.99 -12.27 -8.24
C MET A 1 31.63 -12.66 -7.69
N ASP A 2 30.72 -11.72 -7.49
CA ASP A 2 29.38 -11.94 -6.90
C ASP A 2 28.52 -13.02 -7.58
N GLY A 3 28.52 -13.07 -8.92
CA GLY A 3 27.73 -14.08 -9.64
C GLY A 3 28.17 -15.52 -9.37
N LEU A 4 29.48 -15.78 -9.24
CA LEU A 4 30.02 -17.13 -9.01
C LEU A 4 29.83 -17.56 -7.55
N VAL A 5 29.94 -16.61 -6.61
CA VAL A 5 29.64 -16.82 -5.19
C VAL A 5 28.17 -17.17 -4.99
N ARG A 6 27.25 -16.41 -5.61
CA ARG A 6 25.81 -16.68 -5.53
C ARG A 6 25.44 -18.04 -6.12
N LEU A 7 26.06 -18.42 -7.25
CA LEU A 7 25.82 -19.71 -7.88
C LEU A 7 26.31 -20.89 -7.01
N LEU A 8 27.46 -20.74 -6.35
CA LEU A 8 27.96 -21.71 -5.37
C LEU A 8 27.06 -21.80 -4.13
N GLU A 9 26.57 -20.67 -3.62
CA GLU A 9 25.64 -20.62 -2.50
C GLU A 9 24.33 -21.36 -2.84
N LEU A 10 23.79 -21.12 -4.03
CA LEU A 10 22.57 -21.79 -4.49
C LEU A 10 22.78 -23.30 -4.70
N ALA A 11 23.90 -23.71 -5.32
CA ALA A 11 24.26 -25.13 -5.48
C ALA A 11 24.40 -25.84 -4.13
N TYR A 12 25.09 -25.21 -3.18
CA TYR A 12 25.22 -25.72 -1.83
C TYR A 12 23.86 -25.81 -1.12
N SER A 13 23.03 -24.78 -1.23
CA SER A 13 21.71 -24.70 -0.60
C SER A 13 20.73 -25.72 -1.18
N ALA A 14 20.76 -25.93 -2.50
CA ALA A 14 19.98 -26.95 -3.20
C ALA A 14 20.48 -28.37 -2.93
N ARG A 15 21.70 -28.51 -2.35
CA ARG A 15 22.42 -29.79 -2.20
C ARG A 15 22.54 -30.54 -3.53
N SER A 16 22.63 -29.80 -4.62
CA SER A 16 22.65 -30.32 -5.97
C SER A 16 23.67 -29.58 -6.81
N VAL A 17 24.31 -30.34 -7.71
CA VAL A 17 25.20 -29.81 -8.75
C VAL A 17 24.47 -29.63 -10.08
N PHE A 18 23.21 -30.06 -10.16
CA PHE A 18 22.40 -29.91 -11.36
C PHE A 18 21.88 -28.47 -11.46
N VAL A 19 22.12 -27.86 -12.61
CA VAL A 19 21.70 -26.49 -12.90
C VAL A 19 20.19 -26.31 -12.76
N VAL A 20 19.39 -27.35 -13.06
CA VAL A 20 17.92 -27.33 -12.94
C VAL A 20 17.50 -27.13 -11.48
N ASP A 21 18.09 -27.86 -10.53
CA ASP A 21 17.75 -27.74 -9.10
C ASP A 21 18.19 -26.38 -8.53
N VAL A 22 19.37 -25.91 -8.96
CA VAL A 22 19.90 -24.58 -8.62
C VAL A 22 18.98 -23.46 -9.11
N MET A 23 18.52 -23.57 -10.37
CA MET A 23 17.57 -22.62 -10.95
C MET A 23 16.22 -22.67 -10.23
N CYS A 24 15.70 -23.87 -9.95
CA CYS A 24 14.45 -24.03 -9.22
C CYS A 24 14.51 -23.28 -7.88
N LEU A 25 15.57 -23.49 -7.09
CA LEU A 25 15.75 -22.83 -5.80
C LEU A 25 15.87 -21.30 -5.92
N ASP A 26 16.58 -20.78 -6.93
CA ASP A 26 16.70 -19.33 -7.14
C ASP A 26 15.32 -18.71 -7.48
N PHE A 27 14.53 -19.37 -8.33
CA PHE A 27 13.15 -18.93 -8.62
C PHE A 27 12.21 -19.04 -7.42
N GLU A 28 12.35 -20.06 -6.58
CA GLU A 28 11.62 -20.14 -5.30
C GLU A 28 11.93 -18.94 -4.40
N ARG A 29 13.22 -18.56 -4.30
CA ARG A 29 13.64 -17.38 -3.53
C ARG A 29 13.05 -16.10 -4.12
N GLU A 30 13.11 -15.89 -5.44
CA GLU A 30 12.51 -14.71 -6.08
C GLU A 30 10.99 -14.62 -5.85
N VAL A 31 10.27 -15.76 -5.93
CA VAL A 31 8.84 -15.81 -5.64
C VAL A 31 8.57 -15.39 -4.20
N GLN A 32 9.38 -15.85 -3.25
CA GLN A 32 9.21 -15.52 -1.85
C GLN A 32 9.53 -14.06 -1.54
N GLU A 33 10.57 -13.50 -2.15
CA GLU A 33 10.89 -12.07 -2.06
C GLU A 33 9.74 -11.22 -2.60
N GLU A 34 9.22 -11.55 -3.77
CA GLU A 34 8.08 -10.84 -4.37
C GLU A 34 6.81 -10.97 -3.53
N ARG A 35 6.54 -12.11 -2.90
CA ARG A 35 5.43 -12.28 -1.95
C ARG A 35 5.56 -11.36 -0.74
N GLY A 36 6.78 -11.22 -0.22
CA GLY A 36 7.08 -10.31 0.88
C GLY A 36 6.81 -8.86 0.48
N TRP A 37 7.31 -8.46 -0.69
CA TRP A 37 7.07 -7.13 -1.24
C TRP A 37 5.58 -6.85 -1.50
N PHE A 38 4.87 -7.79 -2.13
CA PHE A 38 3.44 -7.71 -2.37
C PHE A 38 2.64 -7.53 -1.08
N SER A 39 2.94 -8.34 -0.05
CA SER A 39 2.28 -8.24 1.25
C SER A 39 2.54 -6.89 1.93
N PHE A 40 3.78 -6.39 1.83
CA PHE A 40 4.15 -5.07 2.35
C PHE A 40 3.38 -3.95 1.64
N LEU A 41 3.32 -3.95 0.30
CA LEU A 41 2.56 -2.98 -0.49
C LEU A 41 1.06 -3.03 -0.17
N HIS A 42 0.50 -4.24 -0.03
CA HIS A 42 -0.90 -4.42 0.34
C HIS A 42 -1.18 -3.78 1.72
N GLY A 43 -0.33 -4.03 2.72
CA GLY A 43 -0.45 -3.41 4.03
C GLY A 43 -0.41 -1.88 3.99
N TRP A 44 0.44 -1.30 3.13
CA TRP A 44 0.49 0.14 2.89
C TRP A 44 -0.80 0.68 2.25
N CYS A 45 -1.35 -0.04 1.27
CA CYS A 45 -2.63 0.35 0.66
C CYS A 45 -3.75 0.39 1.70
N VAL A 46 -3.84 -0.61 2.57
CA VAL A 46 -4.82 -0.64 3.67
C VAL A 46 -4.61 0.56 4.61
N HIS A 47 -3.38 0.81 5.04
CA HIS A 47 -3.09 1.93 5.95
C HIS A 47 -3.48 3.30 5.36
N VAL A 48 -3.20 3.53 4.07
CA VAL A 48 -3.56 4.78 3.41
C VAL A 48 -5.08 4.87 3.19
N ALA A 49 -5.74 3.77 2.86
CA ALA A 49 -7.20 3.73 2.75
C ALA A 49 -7.90 4.07 4.07
N ASP A 50 -7.42 3.52 5.20
CA ASP A 50 -7.93 3.86 6.53
C ASP A 50 -7.75 5.35 6.84
N ARG A 51 -6.62 5.94 6.45
CA ARG A 51 -6.36 7.37 6.61
C ARG A 51 -7.31 8.23 5.77
N VAL A 52 -7.60 7.83 4.53
CA VAL A 52 -8.58 8.53 3.68
C VAL A 52 -9.96 8.49 4.33
N ALA A 53 -10.41 7.32 4.80
CA ALA A 53 -11.69 7.17 5.49
C ALA A 53 -11.76 7.99 6.79
N TYR A 54 -10.66 8.06 7.54
CA TYR A 54 -10.55 8.92 8.72
C TYR A 54 -10.73 10.40 8.38
N PHE A 55 -10.11 10.88 7.30
CA PHE A 55 -10.30 12.26 6.86
C PHE A 55 -11.70 12.53 6.34
N ASP A 56 -12.31 11.59 5.61
CA ASP A 56 -13.71 11.71 5.19
C ASP A 56 -14.64 11.86 6.40
N ALA A 57 -14.41 11.11 7.48
CA ALA A 57 -15.19 11.23 8.72
C ALA A 57 -15.02 12.61 9.39
N ILE A 58 -13.79 13.12 9.51
CA ILE A 58 -13.56 14.47 10.04
C ILE A 58 -14.25 15.53 9.19
N ILE A 59 -14.10 15.45 7.86
CA ILE A 59 -14.71 16.41 6.94
C ILE A 59 -16.23 16.39 7.12
N GLN A 60 -16.85 15.20 7.20
CA GLN A 60 -18.28 15.05 7.40
C GLN A 60 -18.75 15.68 8.72
N GLU A 61 -18.03 15.47 9.82
CA GLU A 61 -18.36 16.08 11.12
C GLU A 61 -18.24 17.61 11.05
N LEU A 62 -17.18 18.13 10.45
CA LEU A 62 -16.97 19.58 10.30
C LEU A 62 -18.03 20.22 9.40
N GLU A 63 -18.38 19.57 8.30
CA GLU A 63 -19.45 20.03 7.39
C GLU A 63 -20.81 20.04 8.09
N PHE A 64 -21.11 18.99 8.88
CA PHE A 64 -22.32 18.93 9.70
C PHE A 64 -22.37 20.09 10.72
N CYS A 65 -21.28 20.33 11.45
CA CYS A 65 -21.17 21.47 12.36
C CYS A 65 -21.32 22.81 11.63
N SER A 66 -20.82 22.93 10.40
CA SER A 66 -20.93 24.14 9.59
C SER A 66 -22.36 24.39 9.10
N SER A 67 -23.11 23.34 8.76
CA SER A 67 -24.52 23.46 8.37
C SER A 67 -25.44 23.80 9.54
N ASP A 68 -25.15 23.28 10.73
CA ASP A 68 -25.95 23.48 11.94
C ASP A 68 -25.34 24.51 12.90
N MET A 69 -24.59 25.47 12.35
CA MET A 69 -23.83 26.46 13.11
C MET A 69 -24.72 27.31 14.05
N PHE A 70 -26.00 27.49 13.71
CA PHE A 70 -27.00 28.16 14.57
C PHE A 70 -27.34 27.34 15.82
N VAL A 71 -27.38 26.01 15.70
CA VAL A 71 -27.56 25.09 16.84
C VAL A 71 -26.27 25.03 17.66
N ALA A 72 -25.10 25.04 17.02
CA ALA A 72 -23.82 25.13 17.69
C ALA A 72 -23.68 26.41 18.54
N GLN A 73 -24.15 27.56 18.03
CA GLN A 73 -24.23 28.82 18.79
C GLN A 73 -25.14 28.75 20.02
N LEU A 74 -26.14 27.86 20.01
CA LEU A 74 -27.06 27.68 21.14
C LEU A 74 -26.40 26.91 22.31
N VAL A 75 -25.39 26.09 22.01
CA VAL A 75 -24.71 25.20 22.97
C VAL A 75 -23.32 25.76 23.36
N VAL A 76 -22.69 26.56 22.50
CA VAL A 76 -21.33 27.09 22.67
C VAL A 76 -21.28 28.57 22.23
N GLU A 77 -20.55 29.41 22.97
CA GLU A 77 -20.25 30.78 22.54
C GLU A 77 -19.30 30.77 21.33
N LEU A 78 -19.78 31.24 20.16
CA LEU A 78 -18.93 31.48 19.00
C LEU A 78 -18.35 32.89 19.02
N ARG A 79 -17.05 33.00 18.77
CA ARG A 79 -16.35 34.27 18.54
C ARG A 79 -16.49 34.71 17.09
N SER A 80 -16.35 36.01 16.87
CA SER A 80 -16.20 36.55 15.52
C SER A 80 -14.97 35.91 14.84
N GLY A 81 -15.20 35.26 13.69
CA GLY A 81 -14.15 34.56 12.93
C GLY A 81 -14.14 33.04 13.05
N ASP A 82 -14.84 32.44 14.00
CA ASP A 82 -14.85 30.98 14.18
C ASP A 82 -15.40 30.24 12.94
N GLY A 83 -16.36 30.83 12.24
CA GLY A 83 -16.87 30.29 10.96
C GLY A 83 -15.82 30.28 9.85
N VAL A 84 -14.90 31.25 9.83
CA VAL A 84 -13.78 31.27 8.86
C VAL A 84 -12.78 30.16 9.18
N VAL A 85 -12.42 30.02 10.47
CA VAL A 85 -11.51 28.95 10.92
C VAL A 85 -12.10 27.56 10.62
N LEU A 86 -13.41 27.38 10.79
CA LEU A 86 -14.10 26.14 10.45
C LEU A 86 -14.04 25.87 8.94
N ALA A 87 -14.35 26.87 8.10
CA ALA A 87 -14.28 26.73 6.64
C ALA A 87 -12.85 26.41 6.16
N ASP A 88 -11.84 27.09 6.70
CA ASP A 88 -10.43 26.84 6.39
C ASP A 88 -10.00 25.43 6.82
N SER A 89 -10.49 24.95 7.97
CA SER A 89 -10.22 23.59 8.44
C SER A 89 -10.81 22.54 7.50
N ILE A 90 -12.05 22.73 7.03
CA ILE A 90 -12.68 21.83 6.05
C ILE A 90 -11.86 21.79 4.76
N MET A 91 -11.45 22.96 4.24
CA MET A 91 -10.64 23.05 3.03
C MET A 91 -9.28 22.36 3.20
N TYR A 92 -8.62 22.57 4.35
CA TYR A 92 -7.36 21.91 4.69
C TYR A 92 -7.48 20.39 4.70
N PHE A 93 -8.50 19.84 5.39
CA PHE A 93 -8.68 18.40 5.44
C PHE A 93 -9.05 17.81 4.08
N LYS A 94 -9.87 18.49 3.27
CA LYS A 94 -10.17 18.08 1.88
C LYS A 94 -8.90 17.96 1.04
N ALA A 95 -8.02 18.96 1.10
CA ALA A 95 -6.77 18.95 0.33
C ALA A 95 -5.86 17.78 0.72
N ILE A 96 -5.71 17.49 2.02
CA ILE A 96 -4.89 16.35 2.48
C ILE A 96 -5.57 15.02 2.16
N ARG A 97 -6.89 14.93 2.30
CA ARG A 97 -7.68 13.75 1.91
C ARG A 97 -7.46 13.43 0.44
N ASP A 98 -7.59 14.42 -0.43
CA ASP A 98 -7.41 14.24 -1.88
C ASP A 98 -5.99 13.78 -2.23
N PHE A 99 -4.97 14.33 -1.55
CA PHE A 99 -3.59 13.87 -1.70
C PHE A 99 -3.39 12.40 -1.30
N GLU A 100 -3.92 11.97 -0.15
CA GLU A 100 -3.83 10.56 0.28
C GLU A 100 -4.64 9.64 -0.64
N ALA A 101 -5.77 10.11 -1.19
CA ALA A 101 -6.56 9.35 -2.16
C ALA A 101 -5.80 9.13 -3.48
N GLU A 102 -5.13 10.16 -4.00
CA GLU A 102 -4.27 10.03 -5.18
C GLU A 102 -3.09 9.07 -4.93
N LYS A 103 -2.45 9.20 -3.76
CA LYS A 103 -1.39 8.30 -3.34
C LYS A 103 -1.87 6.85 -3.25
N LEU A 104 -3.07 6.60 -2.71
CA LEU A 104 -3.68 5.28 -2.65
C LEU A 104 -3.90 4.70 -4.06
N ALA A 105 -4.45 5.50 -4.98
CA ALA A 105 -4.66 5.07 -6.36
C ALA A 105 -3.34 4.67 -7.04
N ASN A 106 -2.28 5.45 -6.84
CA ASN A 106 -0.95 5.10 -7.35
C ASN A 106 -0.41 3.80 -6.73
N MET A 107 -0.55 3.62 -5.41
CA MET A 107 -0.12 2.39 -4.74
C MET A 107 -0.86 1.15 -5.23
N GLN A 108 -2.17 1.27 -5.49
CA GLN A 108 -2.97 0.18 -6.06
C GLN A 108 -2.46 -0.25 -7.43
N LEU A 109 -2.04 0.69 -8.29
CA LEU A 109 -1.42 0.35 -9.59
C LEU A 109 -0.12 -0.46 -9.41
N PHE A 110 0.73 -0.09 -8.43
CA PHE A 110 1.94 -0.86 -8.11
C PHE A 110 1.61 -2.25 -7.56
N LEU A 111 0.58 -2.36 -6.72
CA LEU A 111 0.14 -3.62 -6.16
C LEU A 111 -0.37 -4.58 -7.26
N ASP A 112 -1.18 -4.07 -8.19
CA ASP A 112 -1.69 -4.84 -9.33
C ASP A 112 -0.55 -5.33 -10.22
N ALA A 113 0.42 -4.46 -10.50
CA ALA A 113 1.62 -4.85 -11.25
C ALA A 113 2.40 -5.96 -10.52
N SER A 114 2.63 -5.81 -9.22
CA SER A 114 3.32 -6.83 -8.40
C SER A 114 2.55 -8.16 -8.38
N ALA A 115 1.22 -8.15 -8.30
CA ALA A 115 0.39 -9.36 -8.43
C ALA A 115 0.63 -10.07 -9.77
N VAL A 116 0.65 -9.33 -10.89
CA VAL A 116 0.91 -9.90 -12.21
C VAL A 116 2.32 -10.49 -12.29
N HIS A 117 3.33 -9.79 -11.76
CA HIS A 117 4.71 -10.26 -11.73
C HIS A 117 4.86 -11.54 -10.90
N LEU A 118 4.28 -11.56 -9.71
CA LEU A 118 4.27 -12.73 -8.83
C LEU A 118 3.60 -13.93 -9.52
N GLY A 119 2.45 -13.71 -10.16
CA GLY A 119 1.75 -14.75 -10.91
C GLY A 119 2.61 -15.35 -12.03
N ARG A 120 3.31 -14.51 -12.80
CA ARG A 120 4.24 -14.97 -13.86
C ARG A 120 5.41 -15.78 -13.29
N ARG A 121 6.04 -15.33 -12.20
CA ARG A 121 7.14 -16.06 -11.56
C ARG A 121 6.67 -17.43 -11.03
N MET A 122 5.50 -17.48 -10.39
CA MET A 122 4.90 -18.73 -9.92
C MET A 122 4.59 -19.70 -11.07
N GLN A 123 4.05 -19.21 -12.18
CA GLN A 123 3.80 -20.02 -13.37
C GLN A 123 5.09 -20.57 -13.99
N PHE A 124 6.17 -19.77 -13.98
CA PHE A 124 7.47 -20.23 -14.45
C PHE A 124 8.04 -21.31 -13.53
N LEU A 125 8.02 -21.07 -12.21
CA LEU A 125 8.48 -22.02 -11.20
C LEU A 125 7.74 -23.36 -11.28
N ALA A 126 6.43 -23.35 -11.57
CA ALA A 126 5.64 -24.57 -11.71
C ALA A 126 6.16 -25.52 -12.81
N ARG A 127 6.94 -25.03 -13.79
CA ARG A 127 7.54 -25.87 -14.84
C ARG A 127 8.60 -26.83 -14.30
N PHE A 128 9.26 -26.48 -13.20
CA PHE A 128 10.23 -27.37 -12.55
C PHE A 128 9.56 -28.59 -11.89
N ASN A 129 8.31 -28.44 -11.42
CA ASN A 129 7.55 -29.55 -10.83
C ASN A 129 6.94 -30.51 -11.88
N ALA A 130 6.97 -30.12 -13.17
CA ALA A 130 6.46 -30.91 -14.27
C ALA A 130 7.56 -31.69 -15.04
N MET A 131 8.82 -31.50 -14.66
CA MET A 131 9.99 -32.24 -15.15
C MET A 131 10.34 -33.39 -14.20
#